data_AF-A0A6P0L3Y1-F1
#
_entry.id   AF-A0A6P0L3Y1-F1
#
_cell.length_a   1.000
_cell.length_b   1.000
_cell.length_c   1.000
_cell.angle_alpha   90.00
_cell.angle_beta   90.00
_cell.angle_gamma   90.00
#
_symmetry.space_group_name_H-M   'P 1'
#
loop_
_entity.id
_entity.type
_entity.pdbx_description
1 polymer ?
#
loop_
_entity_poly.entity_id
_entity_poly.type
_entity_poly.pdbx_seq_one_letter_code
_entity_poly.pdbx_strand_id
1 'polypeptide(L)'
;MSETVANQLKELIVQELDVNLKLENIDDNAPLFEDGLGIDSLAIVELITLIEEHFKFEFADSDLRAETFVSLNSLANLVVSKIKPDNTLVV
;
A
#
# COMPACT_ATOMS: atom_id res chain seq x y z
N MET A 1 -9.47 18.15 3.00
CA MET A 1 -8.40 17.16 3.17
C MET A 1 -8.78 16.01 2.26
N SER A 2 -8.16 15.89 1.09
CA SER A 2 -8.52 14.81 0.15
C SER A 2 -8.01 13.49 0.71
N GLU A 3 -8.91 12.56 1.01
CA GLU A 3 -8.56 11.20 1.36
C GLU A 3 -7.97 10.50 0.13
N THR A 4 -6.65 10.42 0.08
CA THR A 4 -5.92 9.70 -0.97
C THR A 4 -5.72 8.26 -0.51
N VAL A 5 -5.62 7.30 -1.45
CA VAL A 5 -5.32 5.89 -1.15
C VAL A 5 -4.11 5.73 -0.22
N ALA A 6 -3.11 6.61 -0.34
CA ALA A 6 -1.98 6.68 0.58
C ALA A 6 -2.40 6.78 2.06
N ASN A 7 -3.40 7.59 2.41
CA ASN A 7 -3.87 7.69 3.80
C ASN A 7 -4.58 6.42 4.27
N GLN A 8 -5.40 5.79 3.42
CA GLN A 8 -6.05 4.52 3.76
C GLN A 8 -5.01 3.42 4.00
N LEU A 9 -3.97 3.37 3.16
CA LEU A 9 -2.85 2.46 3.36
C LEU A 9 -2.11 2.75 4.65
N LYS A 10 -1.85 4.02 4.98
CA LYS A 10 -1.26 4.39 6.27
C LYS A 10 -2.12 3.90 7.43
N GLU A 11 -3.44 4.10 7.39
CA GLU A 11 -4.36 3.64 8.43
C GLU A 11 -4.32 2.12 8.59
N LEU A 12 -4.39 1.37 7.49
CA LEU A 12 -4.23 -0.09 7.50
C LEU A 12 -2.91 -0.51 8.14
N ILE A 13 -1.81 0.15 7.80
CA ILE A 13 -0.48 -0.15 8.36
C ILE A 13 -0.44 0.11 9.88
N VAL A 14 -0.92 1.26 10.36
CA VAL A 14 -0.87 1.55 11.81
C VAL A 14 -1.92 0.83 12.64
N GLN A 15 -3.05 0.43 12.04
CA GLN A 15 -4.09 -0.31 12.77
C GLN A 15 -3.83 -1.81 12.77
N GLU A 16 -3.40 -2.38 11.64
CA GLU A 16 -3.30 -3.84 11.49
C GLU A 16 -1.88 -4.36 11.66
N LEU A 17 -0.86 -3.58 11.30
CA LEU A 17 0.53 -4.07 11.24
C LEU A 17 1.32 -3.90 12.55
N ASP A 18 0.69 -3.45 13.64
CA ASP A 18 1.28 -3.22 14.98
C ASP A 18 2.64 -2.48 14.95
N VAL A 19 2.87 -1.68 13.91
CA VAL A 19 4.04 -0.81 13.83
C VAL A 19 3.80 0.34 14.80
N ASN A 20 4.74 0.59 15.72
CA ASN A 20 4.62 1.63 16.75
C ASN A 20 4.78 3.05 16.16
N LEU A 21 4.14 3.31 15.03
CA LEU A 21 4.19 4.51 14.22
C LEU A 21 2.84 5.20 14.27
N LYS A 22 2.84 6.51 14.06
CA LYS A 22 1.60 7.27 13.90
C LYS A 22 1.44 7.64 12.44
N LEU A 23 0.20 7.68 11.97
CA LEU A 23 -0.14 8.08 10.60
C LEU A 23 0.50 9.41 10.17
N GLU A 24 0.59 10.37 11.12
CA GLU A 24 1.23 11.68 10.91
C GLU A 24 2.76 11.63 10.75
N ASN A 25 3.40 10.56 11.24
CA ASN A 25 4.85 10.34 11.11
C ASN A 25 5.21 9.51 9.88
N ILE A 26 4.22 9.00 9.14
CA ILE A 26 4.44 8.25 7.91
C ILE A 26 4.50 9.23 6.74
N ASP A 27 5.68 9.41 6.17
CA ASP A 27 5.85 10.18 4.94
C ASP A 27 5.41 9.35 3.74
N ASP A 28 4.74 9.98 2.77
CA ASP A 28 4.31 9.31 1.54
C ASP A 28 5.50 8.84 0.69
N ASN A 29 6.66 9.50 0.83
CA ASN A 29 7.89 9.16 0.13
C ASN A 29 8.81 8.28 1.00
N ALA A 30 8.39 7.93 2.22
CA ALA A 30 9.18 7.05 3.06
C ALA A 30 9.19 5.63 2.47
N PRO A 31 10.34 4.94 2.53
CA PRO A 31 10.41 3.54 2.17
C PRO A 31 9.60 2.66 3.12
N LEU A 32 8.99 1.60 2.58
CA LEU A 32 8.23 0.67 3.42
C LEU A 32 9.16 -0.22 4.27
N PHE A 33 10.37 -0.47 3.79
CA PHE A 33 11.39 -1.28 4.47
C PHE A 33 12.48 -0.43 5.12
N GLU A 34 13.27 -1.08 5.96
CA GLU A 34 14.50 -0.57 6.60
C GLU A 34 14.35 0.83 7.19
N ASP A 35 14.80 1.87 6.47
CA ASP A 35 15.00 3.24 6.94
C ASP A 35 13.73 4.10 6.98
N GLY A 36 12.60 3.59 6.47
CA GLY A 36 11.33 4.32 6.47
C GLY A 36 10.36 3.81 7.53
N LEU A 37 9.39 3.00 7.12
CA LEU A 37 8.40 2.39 8.03
C LEU A 37 8.95 1.18 8.80
N GLY A 38 10.10 0.65 8.41
CA GLY A 38 10.72 -0.49 9.07
C GLY A 38 9.84 -1.74 9.06
N ILE A 39 9.00 -1.93 8.03
CA ILE A 39 8.11 -3.09 7.96
C ILE A 39 8.95 -4.34 7.64
N ASP A 40 8.80 -5.35 8.49
CA ASP A 40 9.41 -6.66 8.29
C ASP A 40 8.86 -7.36 7.05
N SER A 41 9.69 -8.19 6.40
CA SER A 41 9.29 -8.94 5.20
C SER A 41 8.04 -9.81 5.39
N LEU A 42 7.78 -10.26 6.62
CA LEU A 42 6.57 -11.00 6.99
C LEU A 42 5.33 -10.07 7.03
N ALA A 43 5.46 -8.93 7.69
CA ALA A 43 4.39 -7.95 7.83
C ALA A 43 3.97 -7.35 6.47
N ILE A 44 4.89 -7.30 5.49
CA ILE A 44 4.54 -6.94 4.10
C ILE A 44 3.55 -7.91 3.47
N VAL A 45 3.70 -9.22 3.70
CA VAL A 45 2.77 -10.23 3.17
C VAL A 45 1.38 -10.04 3.77
N GLU A 46 1.31 -9.73 5.07
CA GLU A 46 0.06 -9.39 5.73
C GLU A 46 -0.53 -8.09 5.17
N LEU A 47 0.28 -7.05 4.98
CA LEU A 47 -0.15 -5.80 4.37
C LEU A 47 -0.74 -6.00 2.97
N ILE A 48 -0.07 -6.79 2.12
CA ILE A 48 -0.57 -7.13 0.78
C ILE A 48 -1.95 -7.78 0.89
N THR A 49 -2.05 -8.82 1.72
CA THR A 49 -3.30 -9.57 1.92
C THR A 49 -4.42 -8.67 2.43
N LEU A 50 -4.13 -7.79 3.39
CA LEU A 50 -5.08 -6.81 3.93
C LEU A 50 -5.57 -5.83 2.87
N ILE A 51 -4.67 -5.33 2.02
CA ILE A 51 -5.02 -4.42 0.92
C ILE A 51 -5.91 -5.15 -0.09
N GLU A 52 -5.57 -6.38 -0.47
CA GLU A 52 -6.39 -7.20 -1.39
C GLU A 52 -7.80 -7.44 -0.83
N GLU A 53 -7.90 -7.79 0.45
CA GLU A 53 -9.15 -8.00 1.16
C GLU A 53 -9.99 -6.72 1.27
N HIS A 54 -9.35 -5.58 1.56
CA HIS A 54 -9.98 -4.28 1.79
C HIS A 54 -10.50 -3.65 0.50
N PHE A 55 -9.68 -3.67 -0.55
CA PHE A 55 -10.01 -3.06 -1.85
C PHE A 55 -10.60 -4.06 -2.85
N LYS A 56 -10.72 -5.35 -2.48
CA LYS A 56 -11.27 -6.42 -3.32
C LYS A 56 -10.59 -6.54 -4.68
N PHE A 57 -9.26 -6.46 -4.71
CA PHE A 57 -8.44 -6.72 -5.90
C PHE A 57 -7.31 -7.69 -5.57
N GLU A 58 -6.69 -8.28 -6.59
CA GLU A 58 -5.48 -9.10 -6.44
C GLU A 58 -4.28 -8.39 -7.07
N PHE A 59 -3.15 -8.39 -6.37
CA PHE A 59 -1.88 -7.97 -6.94
C PHE A 59 -1.35 -9.06 -7.86
N ALA A 60 -0.83 -8.68 -9.04
CA ALA A 60 -0.11 -9.65 -9.85
C ALA A 60 1.29 -9.87 -9.27
N ASP A 61 1.89 -11.05 -9.49
CA ASP A 61 3.31 -11.29 -9.18
C ASP A 61 4.25 -10.23 -9.79
N SER A 62 3.86 -9.64 -10.93
CA SER A 62 4.61 -8.57 -11.57
C SER A 62 4.54 -7.24 -10.81
N ASP A 63 3.46 -7.01 -10.07
CA ASP A 63 3.24 -5.84 -9.22
C ASP A 63 3.91 -6.02 -7.85
N LEU A 64 3.98 -7.26 -7.34
CA LEU A 64 4.57 -7.63 -6.05
C LEU A 64 6.11 -7.69 -6.08
N ARG A 65 6.75 -6.63 -6.57
CA ARG A 65 8.21 -6.52 -6.63
C ARG A 65 8.73 -5.55 -5.58
N ALA A 66 9.95 -5.79 -5.09
CA ALA A 66 10.62 -4.91 -4.12
C ALA A 66 10.67 -3.44 -4.56
N GLU A 67 10.74 -3.18 -5.88
CA GLU A 67 10.66 -1.85 -6.50
C GLU A 67 9.31 -1.14 -6.28
N THR A 68 8.20 -1.89 -6.23
CA THR A 68 6.86 -1.34 -5.95
C THR A 68 6.72 -0.96 -4.48
N PHE A 69 7.34 -1.72 -3.60
CA PHE A 69 7.35 -1.51 -2.16
C PHE A 69 8.46 -0.54 -1.70
N VAL A 70 9.12 0.16 -2.63
CA VAL A 70 10.18 1.11 -2.31
C VAL A 70 9.67 2.36 -1.61
N SER A 71 8.38 2.71 -1.76
CA SER A 71 7.76 3.86 -1.12
C SER A 71 6.24 3.69 -1.00
N LEU A 72 5.64 4.30 0.02
CA LEU A 72 4.19 4.28 0.20
C LEU A 72 3.44 4.91 -0.99
N ASN A 73 3.99 5.96 -1.62
CA ASN A 73 3.40 6.58 -2.80
C ASN A 73 3.32 5.61 -3.99
N SER A 74 4.38 4.83 -4.25
CA SER A 74 4.40 3.83 -5.33
C SER A 74 3.32 2.76 -5.10
N LEU A 75 3.21 2.25 -3.87
CA LEU A 75 2.16 1.31 -3.50
C LEU A 75 0.77 1.94 -3.66
N ALA A 76 0.57 3.15 -3.15
CA ALA A 76 -0.69 3.87 -3.27
C ALA A 76 -1.09 4.11 -4.73
N ASN A 77 -0.14 4.50 -5.58
CA ASN A 77 -0.40 4.74 -6.99
C ASN A 77 -0.74 3.44 -7.72
N LEU A 78 -0.08 2.34 -7.36
CA LEU A 78 -0.41 1.02 -7.89
C LEU A 78 -1.85 0.62 -7.51
N VAL A 79 -2.21 0.76 -6.24
CA VAL A 79 -3.57 0.49 -5.75
C VAL A 79 -4.57 1.39 -6.46
N VAL A 80 -4.32 2.71 -6.58
CA VAL A 80 -5.15 3.65 -7.35
C VAL A 80 -5.36 3.18 -8.78
N SER A 81 -4.30 2.71 -9.44
CA SER A 81 -4.34 2.21 -10.81
C SER A 81 -5.20 0.95 -10.95
N LYS A 82 -5.25 0.11 -9.91
CA LYS A 82 -6.10 -1.09 -9.87
C LYS A 82 -7.56 -0.79 -9.51
N ILE A 83 -7.80 0.11 -8.55
CA ILE A 83 -9.15 0.44 -8.05
C ILE A 83 -9.87 1.51 -8.87
N LYS A 84 -9.17 2.25 -9.74
CA LYS A 84 -9.79 3.01 -10.83
C LYS A 84 -9.83 2.10 -12.05
N PRO A 85 -10.84 1.23 -12.20
CA PRO A 85 -11.10 0.66 -13.50
C PRO A 85 -11.55 1.84 -14.36
N ASP A 86 -10.70 2.26 -15.30
CA ASP A 86 -11.23 2.84 -16.52
C ASP A 86 -12.03 1.70 -17.18
N ASN A 87 -13.34 1.69 -16.90
CA ASN A 87 -14.31 0.81 -17.52
C ASN A 87 -14.53 1.25 -18.98
N THR A 88 -13.48 1.23 -19.81
CA THR A 88 -13.61 1.40 -21.25
C THR A 88 -12.95 0.25 -21.99
N LEU A 89 -13.84 -0.66 -22.43
CA LEU A 89 -13.85 -1.36 -23.73
C LEU A 89 -12.66 -2.31 -23.98
N VAL A 90 -12.92 -3.59 -24.27
CA VAL A 90 -13.59 -4.04 -25.50
C VAL A 90 -14.22 -5.42 -25.30
N VAL A 91 -15.54 -5.49 -25.45
CA VAL A 91 -16.34 -6.34 -26.38
C VAL A 91 -15.95 -7.82 -26.51
#